data_AF-A0A942ZCA6-F1
#
_entry.id   AF-A0A942ZCA6-F1
#
_cell.length_a   1.000
_cell.length_b   1.000
_cell.length_c   1.000
_cell.angle_alpha   90.00
_cell.angle_beta   90.00
_cell.angle_gamma   90.00
#
_symmetry.space_group_name_H-M   'P 1'
#
loop_
_entity.id
_entity.type
_entity.pdbx_description
1 polymer ?
#
loop_
_entity_poly.entity_id
_entity_poly.type
_entity_poly.pdbx_seq_one_letter_code
_entity_poly.pdbx_strand_id
1 'polypeptide(L)'
;MENLSNISKIRKFVSGELKNSGLVDIYSTYWIEMENSYLEAAEKLNKLLLETFFVDYLTIQNNGVIPKRENLFSAFVNFYQKASKFQDKTLIIKNIFRYSVYYLKILFSDIKDDDIRVKIKKINAYKAVDAYPFLMEVFEDFEFAHINRAMLLEILDTVIGFIEERNSKKPSQIALSFAGLSGEINKMLVLKDYTPRFVVEKNEYAEGDTINSLMKA
;
A
#
# COMPACT_ATOMS: atom_id res chain seq x y z
N MET A 1 27.81 12.11 14.38
CA MET A 1 27.15 11.14 13.47
C MET A 1 25.79 11.68 13.14
N GLU A 2 25.55 12.10 11.90
CA GLU A 2 24.21 12.55 11.46
C GLU A 2 23.21 11.42 11.68
N ASN A 3 22.18 11.68 12.50
CA ASN A 3 21.11 10.73 12.73
C ASN A 3 20.22 10.71 11.48
N LEU A 4 20.49 9.80 10.54
CA LEU A 4 19.72 9.65 9.32
C LEU A 4 18.28 9.23 9.64
N SER A 5 17.29 9.85 8.98
CA SER A 5 15.89 9.41 9.04
C SER A 5 15.76 7.96 8.54
N ASN A 6 14.68 7.26 8.94
CA ASN A 6 14.42 5.90 8.46
C ASN A 6 14.35 5.85 6.93
N ILE A 7 13.71 6.84 6.30
CA ILE A 7 13.64 6.96 4.85
C ILE A 7 15.04 7.05 4.23
N SER A 8 15.92 7.90 4.75
CA SER A 8 17.29 8.00 4.22
C SER A 8 18.08 6.70 4.39
N LYS A 9 17.85 5.94 5.46
CA LYS A 9 18.45 4.62 5.67
C LYS A 9 17.91 3.58 4.67
N ILE A 10 16.58 3.54 4.47
CA ILE A 10 15.92 2.67 3.49
C ILE A 10 16.43 2.97 2.07
N ARG A 11 16.48 4.25 1.67
CA ARG A 11 17.00 4.68 0.36
C ARG A 11 18.42 4.18 0.13
N LYS A 12 19.32 4.39 1.10
CA LYS A 12 20.72 3.94 1.01
C LYS A 12 20.82 2.42 0.89
N PHE A 13 20.03 1.69 1.67
CA PHE A 13 19.98 0.24 1.61
C PHE A 13 19.51 -0.27 0.24
N VAL A 14 18.38 0.22 -0.27
CA VAL A 14 17.84 -0.21 -1.57
C VAL A 14 18.78 0.15 -2.72
N SER A 15 19.36 1.35 -2.71
CA SER A 15 20.34 1.76 -3.72
C SER A 15 21.55 0.81 -3.75
N GLY A 16 22.07 0.44 -2.57
CA GLY A 16 23.16 -0.53 -2.46
C GLY A 16 22.78 -1.92 -2.96
N GLU A 17 21.63 -2.45 -2.55
CA GLU A 17 21.14 -3.76 -2.96
C GLU A 17 20.98 -3.89 -4.48
N LEU A 18 20.38 -2.87 -5.12
CA LEU A 18 20.14 -2.90 -6.56
C LEU A 18 21.41 -2.66 -7.35
N LYS A 19 22.29 -1.75 -6.93
CA LYS A 19 23.59 -1.53 -7.57
C LYS A 19 24.45 -2.80 -7.57
N ASN A 20 24.54 -3.47 -6.42
CA ASN A 20 25.30 -4.72 -6.29
C ASN A 20 24.72 -5.86 -7.14
N SER A 21 23.45 -5.76 -7.53
CA SER A 21 22.75 -6.76 -8.34
C SER A 21 22.66 -6.35 -9.83
N GLY A 22 23.30 -5.26 -10.25
CA GLY A 22 23.23 -4.76 -11.63
C GLY A 22 21.88 -4.14 -12.04
N LEU A 23 20.98 -3.86 -11.09
CA LEU A 23 19.61 -3.37 -11.32
C LEU A 23 19.50 -1.85 -11.18
N VAL A 24 20.46 -1.10 -11.72
CA VAL A 24 20.50 0.37 -11.62
C VAL A 24 19.30 1.01 -12.33
N ASP A 25 18.90 0.45 -13.47
CA ASP A 25 17.76 0.96 -14.24
C ASP A 25 16.43 0.80 -13.47
N ILE A 26 16.26 -0.31 -12.74
CA ILE A 26 15.09 -0.55 -11.87
C ILE A 26 15.03 0.48 -10.75
N TYR A 27 16.18 0.83 -10.15
CA TYR A 27 16.24 1.87 -9.13
C TYR A 27 15.78 3.22 -9.70
N SER A 28 16.31 3.62 -10.85
CA SER A 28 15.93 4.90 -11.47
C SER A 28 14.47 4.94 -11.93
N THR A 29 13.96 3.85 -12.50
CA THR A 29 12.62 3.80 -13.11
C THR A 29 11.51 3.76 -12.07
N TYR A 30 11.70 3.00 -10.99
CA TYR A 30 10.63 2.74 -10.02
C TYR A 30 10.88 3.42 -8.68
N TRP A 31 12.08 3.29 -8.12
CA TRP A 31 12.35 3.82 -6.79
C TRP A 31 12.39 5.35 -6.78
N ILE A 32 13.19 5.94 -7.67
CA ILE A 32 13.32 7.40 -7.76
C ILE A 32 11.99 8.05 -8.15
N GLU A 33 11.24 7.45 -9.08
CA GLU A 33 9.92 7.95 -9.49
C GLU A 33 8.91 7.97 -8.32
N MET A 34 8.86 6.90 -7.52
CA MET A 34 8.08 6.89 -6.29
C MET A 34 8.53 7.99 -5.33
N GLU A 35 9.84 8.12 -5.08
CA GLU A 35 10.34 9.14 -4.14
C GLU A 35 9.99 10.56 -4.59
N ASN A 36 10.06 10.85 -5.88
CA ASN A 36 9.66 12.14 -6.45
C ASN A 36 8.16 12.40 -6.27
N SER A 37 7.31 11.41 -6.56
CA SER A 37 5.86 11.50 -6.38
C SER A 37 5.48 11.81 -4.93
N TYR A 38 6.16 11.17 -3.98
CA TYR A 38 5.96 11.42 -2.55
C TYR A 38 6.54 12.75 -2.07
N LEU A 39 7.63 13.22 -2.67
CA LEU A 39 8.18 14.54 -2.36
C LEU A 39 7.18 15.64 -2.77
N GLU A 40 6.64 15.58 -3.98
CA GLU A 40 5.62 16.53 -4.44
C GLU A 40 4.35 16.48 -3.57
N ALA A 41 3.88 15.27 -3.24
CA ALA A 41 2.74 15.10 -2.35
C ALA A 41 3.01 15.64 -0.93
N ALA A 42 4.23 15.47 -0.42
CA ALA A 42 4.63 15.92 0.91
C ALA A 42 4.71 17.45 1.04
N GLU A 43 5.03 18.17 -0.05
CA GLU A 43 5.00 19.64 -0.08
C GLU A 43 3.59 20.19 0.18
N LYS A 44 2.57 19.49 -0.30
CA LYS A 44 1.16 19.87 -0.15
C LYS A 44 0.55 19.40 1.16
N LEU A 45 1.12 18.36 1.79
CA LEU A 45 0.53 17.65 2.93
C LEU A 45 1.44 17.61 4.16
N ASN A 46 2.35 16.63 4.22
CA ASN A 46 3.19 16.36 5.37
C ASN A 46 4.52 15.69 4.97
N LYS A 47 5.62 16.12 5.59
CA LYS A 47 6.98 15.62 5.31
C LYS A 47 7.20 14.15 5.68
N LEU A 48 6.34 13.56 6.53
CA LEU A 48 6.41 12.14 6.92
C LEU A 48 5.55 11.22 6.05
N LEU A 49 5.05 11.69 4.90
CA LEU A 49 4.14 10.91 4.07
C LEU A 49 4.76 9.60 3.57
N LEU A 50 5.99 9.65 3.05
CA LEU A 50 6.71 8.45 2.60
C LEU A 50 6.99 7.49 3.76
N GLU A 51 7.29 8.01 4.95
CA GLU A 51 7.46 7.19 6.16
C GLU A 51 6.17 6.48 6.54
N THR A 52 5.04 7.19 6.47
CA THR A 52 3.70 6.63 6.76
C THR A 52 3.35 5.54 5.75
N PHE A 53 3.59 5.77 4.46
CA PHE A 53 3.43 4.73 3.44
C PHE A 53 4.23 3.47 3.76
N PHE A 54 5.50 3.58 4.13
CA PHE A 54 6.29 2.37 4.44
C PHE A 54 5.78 1.65 5.70
N VAL A 55 5.24 2.36 6.70
CA VAL A 55 4.57 1.72 7.84
C VAL A 55 3.35 0.91 7.37
N ASP A 56 2.49 1.51 6.54
CA ASP A 56 1.27 0.88 6.03
C ASP A 56 1.59 -0.28 5.08
N TYR A 57 2.56 -0.11 4.17
CA TYR A 57 3.05 -1.15 3.28
C TYR A 57 3.61 -2.35 4.08
N LEU A 58 4.47 -2.10 5.07
CA LEU A 58 5.02 -3.18 5.88
C LEU A 58 3.99 -3.82 6.81
N THR A 59 2.90 -3.12 7.15
CA THR A 59 1.77 -3.72 7.86
C THR A 59 1.14 -4.81 7.00
N ILE A 60 0.95 -4.56 5.71
CA ILE A 60 0.47 -5.57 4.75
C ILE A 60 1.47 -6.73 4.66
N GLN A 61 2.74 -6.44 4.41
CA GLN A 61 3.76 -7.46 4.19
C GLN A 61 4.05 -8.32 5.44
N ASN A 62 3.68 -7.84 6.62
CA ASN A 62 3.85 -8.54 7.90
C ASN A 62 2.52 -9.01 8.51
N ASN A 63 1.53 -9.34 7.67
CA ASN A 63 0.26 -9.93 8.09
C ASN A 63 -0.48 -9.10 9.16
N GLY A 64 -0.49 -7.77 8.98
CA GLY A 64 -1.16 -6.84 9.87
C GLY A 64 -0.36 -6.35 11.07
N VAL A 65 0.90 -6.80 11.21
CA VAL A 65 1.77 -6.34 12.30
C VAL A 65 2.35 -4.96 11.95
N ILE A 66 1.87 -3.93 12.65
CA ILE A 66 2.27 -2.54 12.43
C ILE A 66 3.68 -2.31 13.01
N PRO A 67 4.70 -1.96 12.19
CA PRO A 67 6.02 -1.63 12.69
C PRO A 67 6.00 -0.30 13.46
N LYS A 68 6.71 -0.25 14.59
CA LYS A 68 6.97 1.02 15.27
C LYS A 68 7.89 1.91 14.42
N ARG A 69 7.66 3.22 14.43
CA ARG A 69 8.42 4.17 13.59
C ARG A 69 9.92 4.11 13.86
N GLU A 70 10.34 3.99 15.11
CA GLU A 70 11.76 3.84 15.48
C GLU A 70 12.42 2.58 14.90
N ASN A 71 11.62 1.56 14.57
CA ASN A 71 12.06 0.28 14.03
C ASN A 71 11.75 0.14 12.53
N LEU A 72 11.31 1.21 11.85
CA LEU A 72 10.85 1.11 10.48
C LEU A 72 11.96 0.60 9.53
N PHE A 73 13.18 1.11 9.68
CA PHE A 73 14.31 0.67 8.87
C PHE A 73 14.63 -0.83 9.06
N SER A 74 14.67 -1.32 10.30
CA SER A 74 14.94 -2.74 10.57
C SER A 74 13.80 -3.63 10.09
N ALA A 75 12.54 -3.20 10.25
CA ALA A 75 11.38 -3.88 9.69
C ALA A 75 11.45 -3.98 8.15
N PHE A 76 11.86 -2.91 7.48
CA PHE A 76 12.04 -2.91 6.02
C PHE A 76 13.13 -3.89 5.57
N VAL A 77 14.30 -3.86 6.22
CA VAL A 77 15.41 -4.78 5.89
C VAL A 77 14.99 -6.23 6.08
N ASN A 78 14.31 -6.56 7.19
CA ASN A 78 13.82 -7.91 7.45
C ASN A 78 12.82 -8.37 6.38
N PHE A 79 11.86 -7.52 6.01
CA PHE A 79 10.93 -7.77 4.91
C PHE A 79 11.70 -8.05 3.61
N TYR A 80 12.60 -7.13 3.21
CA TYR A 80 13.31 -7.19 1.94
C TYR A 80 14.19 -8.44 1.84
N GLN A 81 14.93 -8.77 2.90
CA GLN A 81 15.77 -9.97 2.95
C GLN A 81 14.94 -11.26 2.93
N LYS A 82 13.79 -11.30 3.61
CA LYS A 82 12.89 -12.45 3.57
C LYS A 82 12.30 -12.63 2.18
N ALA A 83 11.82 -11.56 1.55
CA ALA A 83 11.26 -11.59 0.20
C ALA A 83 12.31 -12.01 -0.84
N SER A 84 13.51 -11.44 -0.77
CA SER A 84 14.60 -11.70 -1.73
C SER A 84 15.12 -13.15 -1.71
N LYS A 85 14.76 -13.96 -0.70
CA LYS A 85 15.07 -15.41 -0.68
C LYS A 85 14.23 -16.20 -1.67
N PHE A 86 13.06 -15.70 -2.03
CA PHE A 86 12.08 -16.42 -2.83
C PHE A 86 11.67 -15.68 -4.10
N GLN A 87 12.10 -14.43 -4.27
CA GLN A 87 11.57 -13.50 -5.26
C GLN A 87 12.67 -12.62 -5.86
N ASP A 88 12.52 -12.29 -7.13
CA ASP A 88 13.45 -11.39 -7.81
C ASP A 88 13.40 -9.98 -7.20
N LYS A 89 14.57 -9.37 -7.00
CA LYS A 89 14.67 -8.01 -6.43
C LYS A 89 13.89 -6.98 -7.26
N THR A 90 13.85 -7.14 -8.58
CA THR A 90 13.03 -6.32 -9.49
C THR A 90 11.56 -6.41 -9.15
N LEU A 91 11.05 -7.61 -8.87
CA LEU A 91 9.66 -7.82 -8.52
C LEU A 91 9.32 -7.17 -7.17
N ILE A 92 10.24 -7.24 -6.21
CA ILE A 92 10.09 -6.57 -4.91
C ILE A 92 9.95 -5.05 -5.08
N ILE A 93 10.82 -4.44 -5.89
CA ILE A 93 10.78 -2.99 -6.14
C ILE A 93 9.53 -2.58 -6.91
N LYS A 94 9.13 -3.35 -7.93
CA LYS A 94 7.89 -3.11 -8.68
C LYS A 94 6.65 -3.23 -7.78
N ASN A 95 6.64 -4.14 -6.81
CA ASN A 95 5.55 -4.28 -5.86
C ASN A 95 5.47 -3.06 -4.92
N ILE A 96 6.60 -2.65 -4.32
CA ILE A 96 6.68 -1.42 -3.50
C ILE A 96 6.14 -0.22 -4.28
N PHE A 97 6.62 -0.03 -5.52
CA PHE A 97 6.17 1.04 -6.40
C PHE A 97 4.66 1.01 -6.62
N ARG A 98 4.11 -0.16 -6.97
CA ARG A 98 2.67 -0.30 -7.23
C ARG A 98 1.81 0.03 -6.01
N TYR A 99 2.16 -0.49 -4.84
CA TYR A 99 1.45 -0.14 -3.60
C TYR A 99 1.57 1.35 -3.26
N SER A 100 2.72 1.97 -3.56
CA SER A 100 2.90 3.41 -3.39
C SER A 100 1.93 4.23 -4.27
N VAL A 101 1.65 3.75 -5.48
CA VAL A 101 0.68 4.38 -6.40
C VAL A 101 -0.74 4.23 -5.85
N TYR A 102 -1.14 3.05 -5.38
CA TYR A 102 -2.46 2.87 -4.75
C TYR A 102 -2.64 3.80 -3.56
N TYR A 103 -1.61 3.92 -2.71
CA TYR A 103 -1.64 4.79 -1.55
C TYR A 103 -1.94 6.24 -1.93
N LEU A 104 -1.22 6.81 -2.91
CA LEU A 104 -1.43 8.18 -3.36
C LEU A 104 -2.80 8.36 -4.02
N LYS A 105 -3.28 7.37 -4.78
CA LYS A 105 -4.62 7.41 -5.38
C LYS A 105 -5.74 7.41 -4.35
N ILE A 106 -5.61 6.59 -3.31
CA ILE A 106 -6.54 6.61 -2.17
C ILE A 106 -6.47 7.98 -1.48
N LEU A 107 -5.26 8.43 -1.12
CA LEU A 107 -5.02 9.68 -0.40
C LEU A 107 -5.62 10.90 -1.11
N PHE A 108 -5.40 11.03 -2.41
CA PHE A 108 -5.92 12.16 -3.20
C PHE A 108 -7.32 11.91 -3.78
N SER A 109 -7.88 10.71 -3.58
CA SER A 109 -9.08 10.25 -4.28
C SER A 109 -8.95 10.43 -5.80
N ASP A 110 -7.76 10.19 -6.35
CA ASP A 110 -7.43 10.29 -7.77
C ASP A 110 -7.80 8.99 -8.51
N ILE A 111 -9.12 8.85 -8.71
CA ILE A 111 -9.73 7.66 -9.30
C ILE A 111 -10.72 8.10 -10.38
N LYS A 112 -10.57 7.53 -11.58
CA LYS A 112 -11.38 7.88 -12.76
C LYS A 112 -12.85 7.49 -12.60
N ASP A 113 -13.11 6.30 -12.06
CA ASP A 113 -14.47 5.83 -11.82
C ASP A 113 -15.16 6.68 -10.75
N ASP A 114 -16.28 7.30 -11.12
CA ASP A 114 -16.99 8.26 -10.29
C ASP A 114 -17.55 7.65 -9.01
N ASP A 115 -18.11 6.45 -9.08
CA ASP A 115 -18.71 5.78 -7.93
C ASP A 115 -17.63 5.36 -6.93
N ILE A 116 -16.53 4.79 -7.43
CA ILE A 116 -15.38 4.41 -6.58
C ILE A 116 -14.77 5.67 -5.95
N ARG A 117 -14.57 6.73 -6.73
CA ARG A 117 -14.02 8.00 -6.24
C ARG A 117 -14.88 8.61 -5.14
N VAL A 118 -16.20 8.62 -5.29
CA VAL A 118 -17.13 9.12 -4.26
C VAL A 118 -16.98 8.34 -2.95
N LYS A 119 -16.87 7.01 -3.02
CA LYS A 119 -16.68 6.17 -1.83
C LYS A 119 -15.34 6.43 -1.15
N ILE A 120 -14.24 6.54 -1.91
CA ILE A 120 -12.92 6.87 -1.36
C ILE A 120 -12.91 8.27 -0.73
N LYS A 121 -13.54 9.28 -1.36
CA LYS A 121 -13.72 10.60 -0.76
C LYS A 121 -14.46 10.53 0.57
N LYS A 122 -15.50 9.70 0.67
CA LYS A 122 -16.26 9.50 1.90
C LYS A 122 -15.39 8.86 3.00
N ILE A 123 -14.60 7.83 2.68
CA ILE A 123 -13.64 7.22 3.61
C ILE A 123 -12.63 8.26 4.12
N ASN A 124 -12.05 9.06 3.21
CA ASN A 124 -11.09 10.10 3.58
C ASN A 124 -11.72 11.20 4.43
N ALA A 125 -12.99 11.55 4.20
CA ALA A 125 -13.73 12.52 5.01
C ALA A 125 -13.89 12.06 6.47
N TYR A 126 -13.98 10.75 6.71
CA TYR A 126 -13.97 10.18 8.06
C TYR A 126 -12.58 10.11 8.71
N LYS A 127 -11.51 10.48 7.98
CA LYS A 127 -10.12 10.38 8.44
C LYS A 127 -9.72 8.96 8.86
N ALA A 128 -10.32 7.95 8.23
CA ALA A 128 -10.04 6.53 8.50
C ALA A 128 -8.77 6.06 7.79
N VAL A 129 -7.64 6.73 8.07
CA VAL A 129 -6.34 6.42 7.45
C VAL A 129 -5.83 5.02 7.79
N ASP A 130 -6.30 4.47 8.90
CA ASP A 130 -6.06 3.09 9.33
C ASP A 130 -6.65 2.04 8.38
N ALA A 131 -7.59 2.41 7.49
CA ALA A 131 -8.13 1.53 6.48
C ALA A 131 -7.23 1.42 5.22
N TYR A 132 -6.23 2.29 5.08
CA TYR A 132 -5.43 2.38 3.84
C TYR A 132 -4.66 1.09 3.52
N PRO A 133 -4.04 0.37 4.48
CA PRO A 133 -3.43 -0.93 4.20
C PRO A 133 -4.38 -1.90 3.48
N PHE A 134 -5.59 -2.07 4.00
CA PHE A 134 -6.61 -2.94 3.41
C PHE A 134 -7.03 -2.45 2.02
N LEU A 135 -7.29 -1.15 1.88
CA LEU A 135 -7.72 -0.58 0.61
C LEU A 135 -6.66 -0.75 -0.49
N MET A 136 -5.37 -0.68 -0.15
CA MET A 136 -4.29 -0.96 -1.11
C MET A 136 -4.35 -2.40 -1.64
N GLU A 137 -4.71 -3.37 -0.80
CA GLU A 137 -4.82 -4.78 -1.24
C GLU A 137 -6.10 -5.09 -2.00
N VAL A 138 -7.19 -4.42 -1.65
CA VAL A 138 -8.41 -4.46 -2.45
C VAL A 138 -8.15 -3.88 -3.84
N PHE A 139 -7.35 -2.81 -3.93
CA PHE A 139 -6.96 -2.22 -5.22
C PHE A 139 -6.01 -3.13 -5.99
N GLU A 140 -5.11 -3.84 -5.31
CA GLU A 140 -4.29 -4.91 -5.91
C GLU A 140 -5.16 -6.04 -6.48
N ASP A 141 -6.15 -6.51 -5.72
CA ASP A 141 -7.07 -7.54 -6.23
C ASP A 141 -7.83 -7.08 -7.46
N PHE A 142 -8.22 -5.81 -7.48
CA PHE A 142 -8.90 -5.22 -8.62
C PHE A 142 -7.96 -5.08 -9.83
N GLU A 143 -6.71 -4.64 -9.63
CA GLU A 143 -5.67 -4.56 -10.69
C GLU A 143 -5.47 -5.89 -11.40
N PHE A 144 -5.39 -6.96 -10.62
CA PHE A 144 -5.13 -8.30 -11.12
C PHE A 144 -6.42 -9.10 -11.40
N ALA A 145 -7.57 -8.42 -11.50
CA ALA A 145 -8.86 -8.99 -11.85
C ALA A 145 -9.32 -10.15 -10.94
N HIS A 146 -8.82 -10.22 -9.70
CA HIS A 146 -9.31 -11.15 -8.68
C HIS A 146 -10.69 -10.74 -8.16
N ILE A 147 -11.00 -9.45 -8.22
CA ILE A 147 -12.33 -8.90 -7.98
C ILE A 147 -12.73 -8.02 -9.15
N ASN A 148 -14.02 -7.98 -9.46
CA ASN A 148 -14.56 -7.08 -10.47
C ASN A 148 -15.03 -5.75 -9.84
N ARG A 149 -15.48 -4.82 -10.69
CA ARG A 149 -15.96 -3.50 -10.26
C ARG A 149 -17.10 -3.56 -9.25
N ALA A 150 -18.07 -4.46 -9.45
CA ALA A 150 -19.23 -4.57 -8.56
C ALA A 150 -18.80 -5.02 -7.15
N MET A 151 -17.90 -6.01 -7.09
CA MET A 151 -17.30 -6.47 -5.83
C MET A 151 -16.50 -5.36 -5.14
N LEU A 152 -15.72 -4.58 -5.90
CA LEU A 152 -14.98 -3.44 -5.35
C LEU A 152 -15.94 -2.42 -4.71
N LEU A 153 -17.04 -2.07 -5.38
CA LEU A 153 -18.03 -1.14 -4.83
C LEU A 153 -18.67 -1.68 -3.55
N GLU A 154 -19.00 -2.97 -3.52
CA GLU A 154 -19.56 -3.64 -2.34
C GLU A 154 -18.57 -3.66 -1.16
N ILE A 155 -17.30 -3.95 -1.42
CA ILE A 155 -16.24 -3.89 -0.41
C ILE A 155 -16.10 -2.47 0.14
N LEU A 156 -16.11 -1.45 -0.73
CA LEU A 156 -16.02 -0.06 -0.29
C LEU A 156 -17.24 0.38 0.53
N ASP A 157 -18.45 -0.05 0.16
CA ASP A 157 -19.65 0.19 0.97
C ASP A 157 -19.58 -0.50 2.33
N THR A 158 -19.05 -1.73 2.37
CA THR A 158 -18.81 -2.46 3.61
C THR A 158 -17.83 -1.72 4.53
N VAL A 159 -16.72 -1.23 3.97
CA VAL A 159 -15.72 -0.42 4.70
C VAL A 159 -16.35 0.86 5.24
N ILE A 160 -17.15 1.56 4.43
CA ILE A 160 -17.85 2.78 4.84
C ILE A 160 -18.82 2.49 5.99
N GLY A 161 -19.67 1.47 5.85
CA GLY A 161 -20.64 1.09 6.87
C GLY A 161 -19.95 0.72 8.18
N PHE A 162 -18.81 0.03 8.11
CA PHE A 162 -17.99 -0.27 9.27
C PHE A 162 -17.46 1.01 9.95
N ILE A 163 -16.91 1.95 9.17
CA ILE A 163 -16.38 3.22 9.71
C ILE A 163 -17.51 4.05 10.36
N GLU A 164 -18.70 4.07 9.76
CA GLU A 164 -19.88 4.74 10.30
C GLU A 164 -20.32 4.11 11.63
N GLU A 165 -20.42 2.78 11.69
CA GLU A 165 -20.74 2.07 12.93
C GLU A 165 -19.70 2.37 14.02
N ARG A 166 -18.41 2.31 13.69
CA ARG A 166 -17.32 2.66 14.62
C ARG A 166 -17.48 4.07 15.18
N ASN A 167 -17.73 5.05 14.32
CA ASN A 167 -17.83 6.45 14.71
C ASN A 167 -19.11 6.75 15.51
N SER A 168 -20.13 5.91 15.42
CA SER A 168 -21.35 6.00 16.24
C SER A 168 -21.16 5.48 17.67
N LYS A 169 -20.16 4.63 17.91
CA LYS A 169 -19.88 4.02 19.23
C LYS A 169 -19.07 4.96 20.13
N LYS A 170 -19.22 4.80 21.45
CA LYS A 170 -18.47 5.62 22.43
C LYS A 170 -16.96 5.32 22.36
N PRO A 171 -16.05 6.27 22.67
CA PRO A 171 -14.59 6.08 22.59
C PRO A 171 -14.04 4.83 23.29
N SER A 172 -14.63 4.40 24.41
CA SER A 172 -14.26 3.18 25.14
C SER A 172 -14.59 1.88 24.40
N GLN A 173 -15.55 1.91 23.47
CA GLN A 173 -15.95 0.80 22.61
C GLN A 173 -15.18 0.78 21.28
N ILE A 174 -14.61 1.92 20.88
CA ILE A 174 -13.84 2.08 19.64
C ILE A 174 -12.50 1.33 19.72
N ALA A 175 -11.78 1.40 20.84
CA ALA A 175 -10.51 0.67 21.02
C ALA A 175 -10.67 -0.87 20.97
N LEU A 176 -11.78 -1.37 21.52
CA LEU A 176 -12.18 -2.79 21.41
C LEU A 176 -12.55 -3.17 19.97
N SER A 177 -13.17 -2.26 19.21
CA SER A 177 -13.50 -2.47 17.79
C SER A 177 -12.29 -2.41 16.87
N PHE A 178 -11.22 -1.69 17.21
CA PHE A 178 -10.02 -1.54 16.37
C PHE A 178 -9.11 -2.77 16.41
N ALA A 179 -8.94 -3.39 17.58
CA ALA A 179 -8.27 -4.68 17.70
C ALA A 179 -9.07 -5.79 16.99
N GLY A 180 -10.40 -5.67 16.97
CA GLY A 180 -11.31 -6.53 16.21
C GLY A 180 -11.30 -6.28 14.71
N LEU A 181 -11.26 -5.02 14.27
CA LEU A 181 -11.30 -4.60 12.86
C LEU A 181 -9.97 -4.84 12.18
N SER A 182 -8.86 -4.36 12.76
CA SER A 182 -7.55 -4.76 12.27
C SER A 182 -7.45 -6.26 12.36
N GLY A 183 -7.97 -6.93 13.39
CA GLY A 183 -8.06 -8.39 13.45
C GLY A 183 -8.91 -9.05 12.36
N GLU A 184 -10.02 -8.46 11.91
CA GLU A 184 -10.92 -9.02 10.88
C GLU A 184 -10.45 -8.70 9.47
N ILE A 185 -9.97 -7.49 9.24
CA ILE A 185 -9.20 -7.10 8.06
C ILE A 185 -7.94 -7.96 7.98
N ASN A 186 -7.18 -8.10 9.07
CA ASN A 186 -6.02 -8.99 9.21
C ASN A 186 -6.41 -10.46 9.11
N LYS A 187 -7.63 -10.88 9.46
CA LYS A 187 -8.13 -12.24 9.22
C LYS A 187 -8.45 -12.45 7.74
N MET A 188 -9.14 -11.52 7.07
CA MET A 188 -9.36 -11.57 5.61
C MET A 188 -8.03 -11.62 4.86
N LEU A 189 -7.07 -10.89 5.39
CA LEU A 189 -5.68 -10.91 5.02
C LEU A 189 -5.00 -12.26 5.26
N VAL A 190 -5.08 -12.81 6.48
CA VAL A 190 -4.50 -14.10 6.87
C VAL A 190 -5.16 -15.27 6.15
N LEU A 191 -6.41 -15.12 5.71
CA LEU A 191 -7.17 -16.10 4.92
C LEU A 191 -6.80 -16.06 3.44
N LYS A 192 -6.17 -15.01 2.93
CA LYS A 192 -5.43 -15.09 1.67
C LYS A 192 -4.11 -15.80 1.97
N ASP A 193 -3.81 -16.87 1.23
CA ASP A 193 -2.46 -17.43 1.21
C ASP A 193 -1.46 -16.29 0.90
N TYR A 194 -0.73 -15.86 1.93
CA TYR A 194 0.20 -14.73 1.95
C TYR A 194 1.49 -15.04 1.19
N THR A 195 1.35 -15.57 -0.02
CA THR A 195 2.41 -15.50 -1.01
C THR A 195 2.33 -14.07 -1.54
N PRO A 196 3.30 -13.18 -1.25
CA PRO A 196 3.22 -11.84 -1.80
C PRO A 196 3.13 -11.98 -3.32
N ARG A 197 2.08 -11.39 -3.91
CA ARG A 197 1.74 -11.57 -5.32
C ARG A 197 2.65 -10.67 -6.15
N PHE A 198 3.84 -11.18 -6.41
CA PHE A 198 4.73 -10.61 -7.39
C PHE A 198 4.22 -10.95 -8.79
N VAL A 199 4.32 -10.00 -9.71
CA VAL A 199 3.90 -10.19 -11.10
C VAL A 199 4.71 -11.35 -11.67
N VAL A 200 4.04 -12.45 -12.00
CA VAL A 200 4.57 -13.42 -12.97
C VAL A 200 4.35 -12.78 -14.34
N GLU A 201 5.40 -12.63 -15.15
CA GLU A 201 5.27 -11.99 -16.47
C GLU A 201 4.17 -12.68 -17.30
N LYS A 202 3.29 -11.85 -17.88
CA LYS A 202 2.08 -12.25 -18.60
C LYS A 202 2.42 -13.11 -19.83
N ASN A 203 1.84 -14.29 -19.91
CA ASN A 203 1.32 -14.79 -21.19
C ASN A 203 -0.20 -14.56 -21.18
N GLU A 204 -0.66 -13.75 -22.14
CA GLU A 204 -2.05 -13.53 -22.58
C GLU A 204 -3.06 -13.01 -21.55
N TYR A 205 -3.26 -11.68 -21.53
CA TYR A 205 -4.55 -11.08 -21.19
C TYR A 205 -4.85 -9.98 -22.22
N ALA A 206 -6.06 -10.02 -22.79
CA ALA A 206 -6.52 -9.11 -23.84
C ALA A 206 -6.34 -7.63 -23.43
N GLU A 207 -5.87 -6.81 -24.38
CA GLU A 207 -5.80 -5.36 -24.23
C GLU A 207 -7.21 -4.79 -23.98
N GLY A 208 -7.43 -4.21 -22.80
CA GLY A 208 -8.69 -3.52 -22.51
C GLY A 208 -9.03 -3.39 -21.01
N ASP A 209 -8.71 -4.39 -20.20
CA ASP A 209 -9.15 -4.45 -18.80
C ASP A 209 -7.97 -4.52 -17.82
N THR A 210 -7.19 -3.44 -17.76
CA THR A 210 -6.25 -3.24 -16.65
C THR A 210 -6.41 -1.84 -16.09
N ILE A 211 -5.99 -1.63 -14.85
CA ILE A 211 -5.99 -0.30 -14.23
C ILE A 211 -5.17 0.71 -15.04
N ASN A 212 -4.20 0.29 -15.85
CA ASN A 212 -3.55 1.21 -16.80
C ASN A 212 -4.53 1.88 -17.79
N SER A 213 -5.71 1.29 -18.04
CA SER A 213 -6.80 1.88 -18.86
C SER A 213 -7.80 2.73 -18.06
N LEU A 214 -7.91 2.50 -16.75
CA LEU A 214 -8.83 3.19 -15.84
C LEU A 214 -8.13 4.21 -14.92
N MET A 215 -6.80 4.23 -14.85
CA MET A 215 -6.03 5.06 -13.90
C MET A 215 -4.85 5.83 -14.53
N LYS A 216 -4.59 5.70 -15.83
CA LYS A 216 -3.70 6.63 -16.53
C LYS A 216 -4.48 7.77 -17.17
N ALA A 217 -3.90 8.97 -17.07
CA ALA A 217 -4.17 10.07 -17.97
C ALA A 217 -3.69 9.73 -19.39
#